data_AF-A0A7Z9XBU1-F1
#
_entry.id   AF-A0A7Z9XBU1-F1
#
_cell.length_a   1.000
_cell.length_b   1.000
_cell.length_c   1.000
_cell.angle_alpha   90.00
_cell.angle_beta   90.00
_cell.angle_gamma   90.00
#
_symmetry.space_group_name_H-M   'P 1'
#
loop_
_entity.id
_entity.type
_entity.pdbx_description
1 polymer ?
#
loop_
_entity_poly.entity_id
_entity_poly.type
_entity_poly.pdbx_seq_one_letter_code
_entity_poly.pdbx_strand_id
1 'polypeptide(L)'
;MISLTSLLHRKNLKDIILRWMSNNLLEEDCEAVKRIVNFNVHILNLYLDHFCKDLFNFLSGGETWTFEVTSKGQLKDFILDVAPYNNDRLDYIRTRYRKYPEDFYRSLPFRGKIYCSGTQEHKVYLGHSRIKRFRRVAEKTSRRMVNMIFDQIKKNADALAAERASQLGIPKEELITPLEKQRQEFAHAERRFLKQLRKGMFDPDEEMVNSARIHDVAGVKAIIEDVRVPVLEKLFHDMPGYSIAEKEKHFGNYDDVNYIIGVKLDKKELINKAPDSRVVDVLSARGMDRDT
;
A
#
# COMPACT_ATOMS: atom_id res chain seq x y z
N MET A 1 -4.89 -13.95 -9.54
CA MET A 1 -3.62 -13.21 -9.86
C MET A 1 -2.82 -12.87 -8.58
N ILE A 2 -2.16 -11.70 -8.40
CA ILE A 2 -1.85 -10.96 -7.12
C ILE A 2 -1.70 -9.48 -7.54
N SER A 3 -2.14 -8.50 -6.73
CA SER A 3 -2.12 -7.08 -7.10
C SER A 3 -1.56 -6.16 -6.01
N LEU A 4 -0.27 -5.80 -6.10
CA LEU A 4 0.25 -4.65 -5.34
C LEU A 4 0.00 -3.39 -6.17
N THR A 5 -0.94 -2.56 -5.74
CA THR A 5 -1.48 -1.37 -6.43
C THR A 5 -0.51 -0.18 -6.38
N SER A 6 0.67 -0.41 -6.97
CA SER A 6 1.78 0.51 -7.24
C SER A 6 2.94 -0.21 -7.96
N LEU A 7 2.96 -1.55 -8.02
CA LEU A 7 4.04 -2.32 -8.65
C LEU A 7 3.72 -2.68 -10.10
N LEU A 8 4.66 -2.39 -10.99
CA LEU A 8 4.58 -2.65 -12.43
C LEU A 8 4.61 -4.16 -12.72
N HIS A 9 5.63 -4.87 -12.22
CA HIS A 9 5.86 -6.30 -12.44
C HIS A 9 5.04 -7.24 -11.52
N ARG A 10 3.81 -6.84 -11.16
CA ARG A 10 2.97 -7.59 -10.20
C ARG A 10 2.65 -9.03 -10.64
N LYS A 11 2.57 -9.31 -11.95
CA LYS A 11 2.35 -10.66 -12.49
C LYS A 11 3.55 -11.56 -12.19
N ASN A 12 4.74 -11.18 -12.65
CA ASN A 12 5.98 -11.93 -12.39
C ASN A 12 6.20 -12.17 -10.88
N LEU A 13 5.93 -11.16 -10.04
CA LEU A 13 6.05 -11.32 -8.57
C LEU A 13 5.02 -12.31 -8.00
N LYS A 14 3.78 -12.33 -8.51
CA LYS A 14 2.78 -13.35 -8.16
C LYS A 14 3.29 -14.75 -8.49
N ASP A 15 3.81 -14.94 -9.69
CA ASP A 15 4.20 -16.26 -10.21
C ASP A 15 5.39 -16.82 -9.40
N ILE A 16 6.34 -15.96 -9.00
CA ILE A 16 7.41 -16.29 -8.05
C ILE A 16 6.84 -16.67 -6.68
N ILE A 17 5.90 -15.89 -6.13
CA ILE A 17 5.28 -16.18 -4.83
C ILE A 17 4.55 -17.55 -4.85
N LEU A 18 3.77 -17.85 -5.89
CA LEU A 18 3.09 -19.15 -6.01
C LEU A 18 4.06 -20.32 -6.15
N ARG A 19 5.16 -20.14 -6.89
CA ARG A 19 6.25 -21.10 -6.98
C ARG A 19 6.87 -21.39 -5.62
N TRP A 20 7.20 -20.35 -4.86
CA TRP A 20 7.78 -20.49 -3.53
C TRP A 20 6.81 -21.14 -2.53
N MET A 21 5.51 -20.77 -2.58
CA MET A 21 4.48 -21.40 -1.75
C MET A 21 4.23 -22.88 -2.08
N SER A 22 4.50 -23.31 -3.31
CA SER A 22 4.44 -24.72 -3.73
C SER A 22 5.76 -25.48 -3.56
N ASN A 23 6.79 -24.86 -2.96
CA ASN A 23 8.14 -25.42 -2.79
C ASN A 23 8.84 -25.75 -4.13
N ASN A 24 8.59 -24.93 -5.15
CA ASN A 24 9.19 -25.02 -6.49
C ASN A 24 9.99 -23.74 -6.79
N LEU A 25 11.14 -23.56 -6.12
CA LEU A 25 12.01 -22.40 -6.32
C LEU A 25 12.86 -22.58 -7.58
N LEU A 26 12.95 -21.54 -8.41
CA LEU A 26 13.89 -21.48 -9.54
C LEU A 26 15.13 -20.66 -9.18
N GLU A 27 16.26 -20.93 -9.84
CA GLU A 27 17.54 -20.26 -9.58
C GLU A 27 17.47 -18.75 -9.85
N GLU A 28 16.69 -18.34 -10.85
CA GLU A 28 16.53 -16.94 -11.26
C GLU A 28 15.55 -16.16 -10.37
N ASP A 29 14.75 -16.82 -9.53
CA ASP A 29 13.68 -16.18 -8.76
C ASP A 29 14.22 -15.07 -7.83
N CYS A 30 15.37 -15.33 -7.18
CA CYS A 30 16.01 -14.37 -6.29
C CYS A 30 16.44 -13.10 -7.03
N GLU A 31 16.99 -13.23 -8.24
CA GLU A 31 17.43 -12.10 -9.06
C GLU A 31 16.23 -11.36 -9.67
N ALA A 32 15.22 -12.09 -10.14
CA ALA A 32 13.96 -11.53 -10.58
C ALA A 32 13.28 -10.68 -9.48
N VAL A 33 13.24 -11.16 -8.23
CA VAL A 33 12.70 -10.39 -7.09
C VAL A 33 13.52 -9.12 -6.82
N LYS A 34 14.86 -9.18 -6.83
CA LYS A 34 15.70 -7.99 -6.67
C LYS A 34 15.40 -6.95 -7.74
N ARG A 35 15.44 -7.35 -9.02
CA ARG A 35 15.13 -6.49 -10.18
C ARG A 35 13.75 -5.86 -10.04
N ILE A 36 12.72 -6.65 -9.75
CA ILE A 36 11.35 -6.18 -9.51
C ILE A 36 11.33 -5.14 -8.38
N VAL A 37 11.90 -5.43 -7.21
CA VAL A 37 11.85 -4.52 -6.05
C VAL A 37 12.61 -3.23 -6.34
N ASN A 38 13.83 -3.31 -6.84
CA ASN A 38 14.69 -2.15 -7.09
C ASN A 38 14.14 -1.25 -8.20
N PHE A 39 13.72 -1.81 -9.34
CA PHE A 39 13.10 -1.05 -10.42
C PHE A 39 11.83 -0.34 -9.95
N ASN A 40 10.96 -1.03 -9.20
CA ASN A 40 9.78 -0.38 -8.65
C ASN A 40 10.13 0.70 -7.63
N VAL A 41 11.13 0.54 -6.75
CA VAL A 41 11.60 1.63 -5.87
C VAL A 41 11.99 2.85 -6.70
N HIS A 42 12.76 2.67 -7.78
CA HIS A 42 13.20 3.78 -8.63
C HIS A 42 12.02 4.50 -9.29
N ILE A 43 11.16 3.78 -10.02
CA ILE A 43 9.99 4.36 -10.69
C ILE A 43 9.01 5.00 -9.69
N LEU A 44 8.81 4.39 -8.51
CA LEU A 44 7.99 4.96 -7.43
C LEU A 44 8.50 6.32 -6.95
N ASN A 45 9.82 6.56 -6.92
CA ASN A 45 10.34 7.88 -6.57
C ASN A 45 10.10 8.89 -7.71
N LEU A 46 10.31 8.50 -8.97
CA LEU A 46 10.13 9.39 -10.11
C LEU A 46 8.70 9.89 -10.25
N TYR A 47 7.71 8.98 -10.28
CA TYR A 47 6.33 9.40 -10.50
C TYR A 47 5.70 10.07 -9.28
N LEU A 48 6.09 9.68 -8.06
CA LEU A 48 5.58 10.30 -6.84
C LEU A 48 6.11 11.74 -6.70
N ASP A 49 7.36 12.00 -7.09
CA ASP A 49 7.93 13.34 -7.11
C ASP A 49 7.22 14.25 -8.14
N HIS A 50 6.95 13.73 -9.35
CA HIS A 50 6.20 14.43 -10.38
C HIS A 50 4.76 14.74 -9.95
N PHE A 51 3.99 13.72 -9.54
CA PHE A 51 2.62 13.88 -9.07
C PHE A 51 2.51 14.86 -7.89
N CYS A 52 3.45 14.79 -6.94
CA CYS A 52 3.43 15.71 -5.81
C CYS A 52 3.79 17.14 -6.19
N LYS A 53 4.69 17.38 -7.16
CA LYS A 53 4.96 18.73 -7.67
C LYS A 53 3.70 19.34 -8.29
N ASP A 54 3.05 18.62 -9.19
CA ASP A 54 1.82 19.06 -9.85
C ASP A 54 0.72 19.36 -8.82
N LEU A 55 0.49 18.42 -7.89
CA LEU A 55 -0.51 18.55 -6.83
C LEU A 55 -0.22 19.73 -5.90
N PHE A 56 0.98 19.82 -5.33
CA PHE A 56 1.26 20.81 -4.30
C PHE A 56 1.46 22.22 -4.86
N ASN A 57 1.96 22.37 -6.09
CA ASN A 57 1.97 23.66 -6.78
C ASN A 57 0.54 24.16 -7.09
N PHE A 58 -0.38 23.26 -7.46
CA PHE A 58 -1.80 23.61 -7.60
C PHE A 58 -2.45 23.99 -6.25
N LEU A 59 -2.16 23.25 -5.17
CA LEU A 59 -2.73 23.53 -3.86
C LEU A 59 -2.24 24.87 -3.29
N SER A 60 -0.97 25.21 -3.48
CA SER A 60 -0.37 26.49 -3.07
C SER A 60 -0.70 27.67 -3.98
N GLY A 61 -1.01 27.42 -5.26
CA GLY A 61 -1.16 28.47 -6.27
C GLY A 61 0.17 29.04 -6.78
N GLY A 62 1.29 28.35 -6.59
CA GLY A 62 2.62 28.84 -6.96
C GLY A 62 3.74 27.83 -6.67
N GLU A 63 4.97 28.32 -6.53
CA GLU A 63 6.11 27.46 -6.20
C GLU A 63 5.98 26.84 -4.80
N THR A 64 6.43 25.58 -4.69
CA THR A 64 6.55 24.87 -3.42
C THR A 64 7.99 24.45 -3.16
N TRP A 65 8.39 24.48 -1.90
CA TRP A 65 9.68 23.97 -1.47
C TRP A 65 9.48 22.69 -0.65
N THR A 66 10.50 21.81 -0.68
CA THR A 66 10.40 20.46 -0.14
C THR A 66 11.67 20.06 0.58
N PHE A 67 11.55 19.12 1.53
CA PHE A 67 12.70 18.53 2.23
C PHE A 67 12.41 17.07 2.61
N GLU A 68 13.46 16.25 2.70
CA GLU A 68 13.35 14.85 3.13
C GLU A 68 13.20 14.75 4.66
N VAL A 69 12.39 13.79 5.11
CA VAL A 69 12.28 13.38 6.52
C VAL A 69 12.47 11.87 6.65
N THR A 70 13.14 11.45 7.72
CA THR A 70 13.62 10.07 7.94
C THR A 70 12.92 9.34 9.11
N SER A 71 12.23 10.06 9.98
CA SER A 71 11.45 9.49 11.10
C SER A 71 10.02 10.05 11.19
N LYS A 72 9.12 9.29 11.82
CA LYS A 72 7.78 9.79 12.17
C LYS A 72 7.85 10.96 13.15
N GLY A 73 8.88 11.04 13.99
CA GLY A 73 9.12 12.14 14.92
C GLY A 73 9.31 13.46 14.17
N GLN A 74 10.30 13.53 13.28
CA GLN A 74 10.57 14.74 12.47
C GLN A 74 9.33 15.25 11.73
N LEU A 75 8.56 14.34 11.13
CA LEU A 75 7.30 14.67 10.46
C LEU A 75 6.27 15.27 11.43
N LYS A 76 6.12 14.69 12.62
CA LYS A 76 5.12 15.13 13.61
C LYS A 76 5.50 16.42 14.31
N ASP A 77 6.78 16.57 14.64
CA ASP A 77 7.34 17.81 15.19
C ASP A 77 7.00 18.96 14.24
N PHE A 78 7.40 18.82 12.97
CA PHE A 78 7.13 19.82 11.94
C PHE A 78 5.63 20.14 11.79
N ILE A 79 4.76 19.13 11.65
CA ILE A 79 3.31 19.34 11.50
C ILE A 79 2.70 20.08 12.70
N LEU A 80 3.17 19.83 13.92
CA LEU A 80 2.64 20.49 15.12
C LEU A 80 3.12 21.94 15.28
N ASP A 81 4.33 22.23 14.78
CA ASP A 81 4.96 23.55 14.81
C ASP A 81 4.37 24.49 13.73
N VAL A 82 4.00 23.96 12.55
CA VAL A 82 3.46 24.75 11.41
C VAL A 82 2.01 24.41 11.04
N ALA A 83 1.22 23.96 12.02
CA ALA A 83 -0.19 23.62 11.82
C ALA A 83 -1.00 24.87 11.37
N PRO A 84 -1.85 24.77 10.33
CA PRO A 84 -2.48 25.94 9.69
C PRO A 84 -3.62 26.58 10.50
N TYR A 85 -4.08 25.95 11.57
CA TYR A 85 -5.11 26.47 12.48
C TYR A 85 -4.78 26.07 13.91
N ASN A 86 -5.40 26.75 14.89
CA ASN A 86 -5.36 26.33 16.29
C ASN A 86 -6.75 26.06 16.86
N ASN A 87 -6.87 25.03 17.70
CA ASN A 87 -8.08 24.68 18.45
C ASN A 87 -7.74 23.75 19.62
N ASP A 88 -8.68 23.61 20.57
CA ASP A 88 -8.51 22.82 21.80
C ASP A 88 -8.08 21.36 21.52
N ARG A 89 -8.57 20.77 20.43
CA ARG A 89 -8.20 19.41 20.00
C ARG A 89 -6.73 19.35 19.59
N LEU A 90 -6.23 20.34 18.85
CA LEU A 90 -4.83 20.39 18.44
C LEU A 90 -3.92 20.67 19.64
N ASP A 91 -4.30 21.56 20.55
CA ASP A 91 -3.52 21.84 21.76
C ASP A 91 -3.51 20.67 22.75
N TYR A 92 -4.61 19.91 22.85
CA TYR A 92 -4.62 18.61 23.51
C TYR A 92 -3.62 17.63 22.85
N ILE A 93 -3.63 17.52 21.52
CA ILE A 93 -2.70 16.65 20.78
C ILE A 93 -1.24 17.09 20.98
N ARG A 94 -0.93 18.39 20.90
CA ARG A 94 0.42 18.93 21.18
C ARG A 94 0.87 18.59 22.59
N THR A 95 0.01 18.82 23.58
CA THR A 95 0.29 18.54 25.00
C THR A 95 0.54 17.05 25.21
N ARG A 96 -0.32 16.18 24.67
CA ARG A 96 -0.18 14.73 24.79
C ARG A 96 1.06 14.21 24.05
N TYR A 97 1.38 14.74 22.88
CA TYR A 97 2.58 14.37 22.11
C TYR A 97 3.87 14.78 22.82
N ARG A 98 3.92 15.97 23.40
CA ARG A 98 5.07 16.43 24.20
C ARG A 98 5.24 15.62 25.48
N LYS A 99 4.14 15.24 26.14
CA LYS A 99 4.16 14.47 27.39
C LYS A 99 4.45 12.97 27.20
N TYR A 100 3.96 12.38 26.11
CA TYR A 100 4.05 10.94 25.84
C TYR A 100 4.45 10.66 24.36
N PRO A 101 5.64 11.07 23.89
CA PRO A 101 6.00 10.99 22.47
C PRO A 101 6.02 9.57 21.89
N GLU A 102 6.24 8.54 22.70
CA GLU A 102 6.28 7.14 22.25
C GLU A 102 4.88 6.56 21.93
N ASP A 103 3.80 7.04 22.56
CA ASP A 103 2.40 6.73 22.16
C ASP A 103 2.17 7.07 20.67
N PHE A 104 2.95 8.02 20.15
CA PHE A 104 2.85 8.54 18.80
C PHE A 104 3.88 7.91 17.84
N TYR A 105 4.60 6.87 18.27
CA TYR A 105 5.55 6.11 17.46
C TYR A 105 6.68 6.98 16.87
N ARG A 106 7.18 7.96 17.64
CA ARG A 106 8.18 8.97 17.23
C ARG A 106 9.41 8.32 16.55
N SER A 107 9.92 7.26 17.17
CA SER A 107 11.09 6.48 16.76
C SER A 107 10.92 5.68 15.45
N LEU A 108 9.71 5.50 14.91
CA LEU A 108 9.52 4.65 13.73
C LEU A 108 10.02 5.31 12.42
N PRO A 109 10.76 4.57 11.57
CA PRO A 109 11.23 5.07 10.29
C PRO A 109 10.11 5.51 9.33
N PHE A 110 10.32 6.67 8.72
CA PHE A 110 9.48 7.27 7.69
C PHE A 110 10.42 7.74 6.58
N ARG A 111 10.26 7.31 5.33
CA ARG A 111 11.04 7.85 4.21
C ARG A 111 10.08 8.57 3.29
N GLY A 112 10.19 9.89 3.23
CA GLY A 112 9.26 10.73 2.49
C GLY A 112 9.72 12.17 2.43
N LYS A 113 8.91 12.99 1.74
CA LYS A 113 9.13 14.43 1.57
C LYS A 113 7.97 15.21 2.18
N ILE A 114 8.28 16.33 2.82
CA ILE A 114 7.29 17.35 3.21
C ILE A 114 7.24 18.42 2.12
N TYR A 115 6.03 18.96 1.87
CA TYR A 115 5.77 20.00 0.89
C TYR A 115 5.18 21.22 1.59
N CYS A 116 5.76 22.39 1.29
CA CYS A 116 5.42 23.65 1.90
C CYS A 116 5.30 24.77 0.88
N SER A 117 4.49 25.78 1.21
CA SER A 117 4.50 27.10 0.59
C SER A 117 4.87 28.17 1.62
N GLY A 118 4.93 29.43 1.17
CA GLY A 118 5.38 30.55 1.99
C GLY A 118 6.90 30.60 2.18
N THR A 119 7.37 31.60 2.94
CA THR A 119 8.80 31.80 3.21
C THR A 119 9.31 30.80 4.25
N GLN A 120 10.62 30.79 4.50
CA GLN A 120 11.17 30.00 5.61
C GLN A 120 10.75 30.52 7.00
N GLU A 121 10.28 31.77 7.10
CA GLU A 121 9.77 32.35 8.35
C GLU A 121 8.27 32.06 8.52
N HIS A 122 7.52 32.11 7.42
CA HIS A 122 6.08 31.85 7.38
C HIS A 122 5.77 30.59 6.56
N LYS A 123 6.18 29.44 7.11
CA LYS A 123 6.02 28.12 6.50
C LYS A 123 4.55 27.68 6.57
N VAL A 124 3.94 27.37 5.43
CA VAL A 124 2.62 26.74 5.37
C VAL A 124 2.79 25.28 4.97
N TYR A 125 2.38 24.35 5.84
CA TYR A 125 2.41 22.92 5.55
C TYR A 125 1.24 22.52 4.64
N LEU A 126 1.56 22.02 3.44
CA LEU A 126 0.57 21.57 2.46
C LEU A 126 0.33 20.06 2.58
N GLY A 127 1.37 19.29 2.90
CA GLY A 127 1.29 17.84 2.91
C GLY A 127 2.62 17.11 2.95
N HIS A 128 2.56 15.79 2.81
CA HIS A 128 3.73 14.94 2.67
C HIS A 128 3.48 13.77 1.70
N SER A 129 4.56 13.26 1.11
CA SER A 129 4.58 12.01 0.35
C SER A 129 5.46 10.97 1.03
N ARG A 130 5.18 9.69 0.81
CA ARG A 130 5.93 8.57 1.40
C ARG A 130 5.92 7.35 0.47
N ILE A 131 7.06 6.67 0.40
CA ILE A 131 7.11 5.27 -0.08
C ILE A 131 7.19 4.32 1.13
N LYS A 132 6.31 3.32 1.16
CA LYS A 132 6.36 2.24 2.15
C LYS A 132 7.55 1.32 1.86
N ARG A 133 8.36 1.05 2.89
CA ARG A 133 9.49 0.10 2.81
C ARG A 133 8.98 -1.27 2.35
N PHE A 134 9.63 -1.88 1.35
CA PHE A 134 9.20 -3.16 0.77
C PHE A 134 9.06 -4.29 1.81
N ARG A 135 9.94 -4.36 2.83
CA ARG A 135 9.74 -5.27 3.97
C ARG A 135 8.36 -5.11 4.64
N ARG A 136 7.89 -3.87 4.82
CA ARG A 136 6.57 -3.57 5.40
C ARG A 136 5.41 -3.80 4.41
N VAL A 137 5.67 -3.72 3.11
CA VAL A 137 4.74 -4.16 2.07
C VAL A 137 4.56 -5.68 2.18
N ALA A 138 5.66 -6.44 2.13
CA ALA A 138 5.68 -7.89 2.30
C ALA A 138 4.98 -8.33 3.61
N GLU A 139 5.32 -7.75 4.77
CA GLU A 139 4.63 -8.03 6.04
C GLU A 139 3.11 -7.81 5.98
N LYS A 140 2.64 -6.74 5.32
CA LYS A 140 1.20 -6.49 5.11
C LYS A 140 0.60 -7.55 4.16
N THR A 141 1.28 -7.88 3.06
CA THR A 141 0.81 -8.85 2.07
C THR A 141 0.75 -10.25 2.65
N SER A 142 1.77 -10.71 3.39
CA SER A 142 1.78 -12.01 4.05
C SER A 142 0.60 -12.18 5.01
N ARG A 143 0.25 -11.14 5.79
CA ARG A 143 -0.95 -11.18 6.65
C ARG A 143 -2.24 -11.34 5.83
N ARG A 144 -2.37 -10.62 4.71
CA ARG A 144 -3.54 -10.76 3.83
C ARG A 144 -3.59 -12.14 3.16
N MET A 145 -2.46 -12.66 2.69
CA MET A 145 -2.37 -14.02 2.13
C MET A 145 -2.74 -15.09 3.16
N VAL A 146 -2.33 -14.95 4.43
CA VAL A 146 -2.76 -15.86 5.51
C VAL A 146 -4.28 -15.81 5.70
N ASN A 147 -4.89 -14.62 5.72
CA ASN A 147 -6.35 -14.50 5.79
C ASN A 147 -7.03 -15.17 4.57
N MET A 148 -6.55 -14.90 3.35
CA MET A 148 -7.07 -15.52 2.12
C MET A 148 -6.99 -17.06 2.14
N ILE A 149 -5.88 -17.62 2.64
CA ILE A 149 -5.71 -19.07 2.79
C ILE A 149 -6.73 -19.61 3.81
N PHE A 150 -6.87 -18.94 4.96
CA PHE A 150 -7.81 -19.32 6.01
C PHE A 150 -9.26 -19.26 5.52
N ASP A 151 -9.64 -18.22 4.77
CA ASP A 151 -10.96 -18.07 4.19
C ASP A 151 -11.23 -19.13 3.10
N GLN A 152 -10.21 -19.54 2.33
CA GLN A 152 -10.34 -20.65 1.39
C GLN A 152 -10.51 -22.01 2.10
N ILE A 153 -9.81 -22.23 3.22
CA ILE A 153 -9.99 -23.44 4.04
C ILE A 153 -11.40 -23.45 4.65
N LYS A 154 -11.90 -22.31 5.13
CA LYS A 154 -13.30 -22.15 5.57
C LYS A 154 -14.30 -22.49 4.47
N LYS A 155 -14.18 -21.87 3.28
CA LYS A 155 -15.04 -22.18 2.11
C LYS A 155 -15.05 -23.69 1.80
N ASN A 156 -13.89 -24.34 1.87
CA ASN A 156 -13.78 -25.80 1.67
C ASN A 156 -14.46 -26.61 2.79
N ALA A 157 -14.38 -26.19 4.05
CA ALA A 157 -15.06 -26.85 5.18
C ALA A 157 -16.58 -26.63 5.14
N ASP A 158 -17.03 -25.42 4.77
CA ASP A 158 -18.42 -25.06 4.54
C ASP A 158 -19.09 -25.90 3.44
N ALA A 159 -18.32 -26.29 2.40
CA ALA A 159 -18.77 -27.20 1.36
C ALA A 159 -18.97 -28.63 1.86
N LEU A 160 -18.09 -29.14 2.74
CA LEU A 160 -18.26 -30.46 3.38
C LEU A 160 -19.51 -30.49 4.28
N ALA A 161 -19.78 -29.41 5.01
CA ALA A 161 -21.00 -29.27 5.78
C ALA A 161 -22.25 -29.23 4.88
N ALA A 162 -22.22 -28.50 3.76
CA ALA A 162 -23.32 -28.47 2.78
C ALA A 162 -23.58 -29.84 2.14
N GLU A 163 -22.53 -30.57 1.76
CA GLU A 163 -22.62 -31.94 1.25
C GLU A 163 -23.29 -32.88 2.27
N ARG A 164 -22.90 -32.78 3.55
CA ARG A 164 -23.52 -33.56 4.63
C ARG A 164 -24.98 -33.18 4.89
N ALA A 165 -25.36 -31.91 4.80
CA ALA A 165 -26.76 -31.49 4.91
C ALA A 165 -27.61 -32.11 3.77
N SER A 166 -27.09 -32.04 2.54
CA SER A 166 -27.72 -32.65 1.36
C SER A 166 -27.87 -34.17 1.50
N GLN A 167 -26.88 -34.88 2.02
CA GLN A 167 -26.97 -36.33 2.30
C GLN A 167 -28.03 -36.68 3.37
N LEU A 168 -28.35 -35.74 4.26
CA LEU A 168 -29.40 -35.90 5.28
C LEU A 168 -30.77 -35.38 4.81
N GLY A 169 -30.87 -34.81 3.60
CA GLY A 169 -32.11 -34.25 3.06
C GLY A 169 -32.59 -32.95 3.74
N ILE A 170 -31.71 -32.25 4.47
CA ILE A 170 -32.04 -31.02 5.21
C ILE A 170 -31.30 -29.79 4.65
N PRO A 171 -31.83 -28.56 4.86
CA PRO A 171 -31.08 -27.32 4.63
C PRO A 171 -29.78 -27.27 5.45
N LYS A 172 -28.76 -26.55 4.96
CA LYS A 172 -27.48 -26.39 5.69
C LYS A 172 -27.69 -25.64 7.00
N GLU A 173 -28.64 -24.71 7.02
CA GLU A 173 -29.00 -23.83 8.12
C GLU A 173 -29.57 -24.62 9.32
N GLU A 174 -30.14 -25.80 9.06
CA GLU A 174 -30.69 -26.72 10.06
C GLU A 174 -29.65 -27.76 10.55
N LEU A 175 -28.45 -27.79 9.97
CA LEU A 175 -27.41 -28.78 10.24
C LEU A 175 -26.67 -28.55 11.57
N ILE A 176 -27.27 -28.98 12.68
CA ILE A 176 -26.60 -28.99 13.99
C ILE A 176 -25.43 -29.98 13.95
N THR A 177 -24.20 -29.46 14.07
CA THR A 177 -22.96 -30.26 13.98
C THR A 177 -22.18 -30.19 15.29
N PRO A 178 -21.86 -31.32 15.95
CA PRO A 178 -20.99 -31.35 17.13
C PRO A 178 -19.61 -30.73 16.86
N LEU A 179 -19.06 -29.99 17.81
CA LEU A 179 -17.80 -29.23 17.67
C LEU A 179 -16.63 -30.10 17.19
N GLU A 180 -16.51 -31.33 17.69
CA GLU A 180 -15.47 -32.27 17.24
C GLU A 180 -15.58 -32.64 15.77
N LYS A 181 -16.81 -32.75 15.23
CA LYS A 181 -17.03 -33.02 13.81
C LYS A 181 -16.70 -31.80 12.95
N GLN A 182 -17.03 -30.59 13.40
CA GLN A 182 -16.60 -29.34 12.75
C GLN A 182 -15.06 -29.24 12.69
N ARG A 183 -14.36 -29.58 13.79
CA ARG A 183 -12.89 -29.62 13.87
C ARG A 183 -12.30 -30.62 12.88
N GLN A 184 -12.87 -31.82 12.77
CA GLN A 184 -12.45 -32.84 11.82
C GLN A 184 -12.66 -32.42 10.35
N GLU A 185 -13.81 -31.79 10.04
CA GLU A 185 -14.13 -31.25 8.71
C GLU A 185 -13.17 -30.13 8.32
N PHE A 186 -12.87 -29.20 9.23
CA PHE A 186 -11.88 -28.14 9.02
C PHE A 186 -10.47 -28.70 8.79
N ALA A 187 -10.02 -29.64 9.63
CA ALA A 187 -8.70 -30.29 9.46
C ALA A 187 -8.62 -31.11 8.16
N HIS A 188 -9.73 -31.65 7.67
CA HIS A 188 -9.79 -32.29 6.35
C HIS A 188 -9.65 -31.25 5.22
N ALA A 189 -10.40 -30.15 5.30
CA ALA A 189 -10.32 -29.04 4.34
C ALA A 189 -8.91 -28.43 4.26
N GLU A 190 -8.25 -28.24 5.40
CA GLU A 190 -6.85 -27.78 5.49
C GLU A 190 -5.89 -28.76 4.81
N ARG A 191 -5.95 -30.06 5.13
CA ARG A 191 -5.12 -31.08 4.47
C ARG A 191 -5.33 -31.13 2.96
N ARG A 192 -6.57 -30.95 2.48
CA ARG A 192 -6.89 -30.88 1.05
C ARG A 192 -6.27 -29.63 0.41
N PHE A 193 -6.36 -28.47 1.05
CA PHE A 193 -5.74 -27.24 0.58
C PHE A 193 -4.20 -27.35 0.52
N LEU A 194 -3.56 -27.84 1.59
CA LEU A 194 -2.10 -28.04 1.63
C LEU A 194 -1.63 -29.02 0.53
N LYS A 195 -2.43 -30.05 0.21
CA LYS A 195 -2.15 -30.98 -0.91
C LYS A 195 -2.26 -30.30 -2.28
N GLN A 196 -3.21 -29.38 -2.47
CA GLN A 196 -3.31 -28.57 -3.70
C GLN A 196 -2.11 -27.62 -3.82
N LEU A 197 -1.75 -26.94 -2.71
CA LEU A 197 -0.65 -25.99 -2.67
C LEU A 197 0.70 -26.64 -3.01
N ARG A 198 1.04 -27.77 -2.37
CA ARG A 198 2.26 -28.54 -2.66
C ARG A 198 2.34 -29.09 -4.08
N LYS A 199 1.21 -29.21 -4.78
CA LYS A 199 1.15 -29.65 -6.18
C LYS A 199 1.19 -28.47 -7.18
N GLY A 200 1.31 -27.23 -6.71
CA GLY A 200 1.17 -26.04 -7.56
C GLY A 200 -0.23 -25.84 -8.15
N MET A 201 -1.25 -26.54 -7.62
CA MET A 201 -2.63 -26.47 -8.12
C MET A 201 -3.44 -25.33 -7.50
N PHE A 202 -2.87 -24.59 -6.54
CA PHE A 202 -3.49 -23.39 -6.00
C PHE A 202 -3.15 -22.19 -6.88
N ASP A 203 -4.11 -21.78 -7.71
CA ASP A 203 -4.11 -20.45 -8.34
C ASP A 203 -5.23 -19.61 -7.72
N PRO A 204 -4.93 -18.54 -6.96
CA PRO A 204 -5.96 -17.65 -6.44
C PRO A 204 -6.56 -16.84 -7.60
N ASP A 205 -7.88 -16.74 -7.60
CA ASP A 205 -8.69 -15.99 -8.57
C ASP A 205 -8.40 -14.47 -8.54
N GLU A 206 -9.21 -13.65 -9.21
CA GLU A 206 -9.02 -12.20 -9.18
C GLU A 206 -9.54 -11.55 -7.89
N GLU A 207 -10.61 -12.06 -7.28
CA GLU A 207 -11.26 -11.50 -6.08
C GLU A 207 -10.37 -11.65 -4.84
N MET A 208 -9.95 -12.89 -4.55
CA MET A 208 -8.97 -13.22 -3.50
C MET A 208 -7.77 -12.29 -3.55
N VAL A 209 -7.38 -11.92 -4.75
CA VAL A 209 -6.16 -11.18 -5.07
C VAL A 209 -6.35 -9.68 -5.02
N ASN A 210 -7.56 -9.22 -5.30
CA ASN A 210 -7.96 -7.86 -5.07
C ASN A 210 -8.04 -7.60 -3.57
N SER A 211 -8.44 -8.59 -2.75
CA SER A 211 -8.34 -8.51 -1.29
C SER A 211 -6.89 -8.33 -0.79
N ALA A 212 -5.89 -8.83 -1.52
CA ALA A 212 -4.47 -8.67 -1.17
C ALA A 212 -3.91 -7.24 -1.42
N ARG A 213 -4.69 -6.33 -2.05
CA ARG A 213 -4.20 -5.05 -2.58
C ARG A 213 -3.70 -4.05 -1.54
N ILE A 214 -2.42 -3.70 -1.63
CA ILE A 214 -1.82 -2.61 -0.85
C ILE A 214 -1.76 -1.35 -1.72
N HIS A 215 -2.76 -0.50 -1.58
CA HIS A 215 -2.87 0.79 -2.28
C HIS A 215 -1.88 1.82 -1.74
N ASP A 216 -1.56 1.76 -0.45
CA ASP A 216 -0.69 2.73 0.24
C ASP A 216 0.82 2.43 0.10
N VAL A 217 1.30 1.89 -1.03
CA VAL A 217 2.74 1.66 -1.28
C VAL A 217 3.45 2.97 -1.57
N ALA A 218 3.02 3.73 -2.57
CA ALA A 218 3.23 5.17 -2.64
C ALA A 218 1.99 5.85 -2.04
N GLY A 219 2.18 6.81 -1.13
CA GLY A 219 1.09 7.51 -0.48
C GLY A 219 1.39 9.00 -0.35
N VAL A 220 0.34 9.81 -0.52
CA VAL A 220 0.36 11.24 -0.31
C VAL A 220 -0.71 11.59 0.71
N LYS A 221 -0.43 12.54 1.59
CA LYS A 221 -1.44 13.22 2.40
C LYS A 221 -1.30 14.72 2.17
N ALA A 222 -2.38 15.34 1.74
CA ALA A 222 -2.51 16.78 1.59
C ALA A 222 -3.53 17.31 2.59
N ILE A 223 -3.36 18.55 3.04
CA ILE A 223 -4.41 19.32 3.71
C ILE A 223 -5.08 20.18 2.63
N ILE A 224 -6.40 20.14 2.59
CA ILE A 224 -7.24 20.90 1.67
C ILE A 224 -8.51 21.32 2.41
N GLU A 225 -9.01 22.51 2.13
CA GLU A 225 -10.32 22.96 2.61
C GLU A 225 -11.42 22.24 1.84
N ASP A 226 -12.51 21.84 2.51
CA ASP A 226 -13.61 21.07 1.88
C ASP A 226 -14.17 21.74 0.62
N VAL A 227 -14.24 23.07 0.61
CA VAL A 227 -14.71 23.87 -0.54
C VAL A 227 -13.80 23.75 -1.77
N ARG A 228 -12.52 23.40 -1.61
CA ARG A 228 -11.56 23.20 -2.70
C ARG A 228 -11.53 21.75 -3.21
N VAL A 229 -12.15 20.79 -2.52
CA VAL A 229 -12.18 19.37 -2.94
C VAL A 229 -12.80 19.18 -4.33
N PRO A 230 -13.94 19.79 -4.70
CA PRO A 230 -14.48 19.67 -6.07
C PRO A 230 -13.54 20.26 -7.13
N VAL A 231 -12.75 21.29 -6.78
CA VAL A 231 -11.77 21.91 -7.69
C VAL A 231 -10.58 20.98 -7.91
N LEU A 232 -10.13 20.28 -6.87
CA LEU A 232 -9.11 19.23 -6.96
C LEU A 232 -9.60 18.03 -7.80
N GLU A 233 -10.86 17.63 -7.66
CA GLU A 233 -11.42 16.54 -8.46
C GLU A 233 -11.52 16.92 -9.94
N LYS A 234 -11.92 18.16 -10.24
CA LYS A 234 -11.87 18.70 -11.60
C LYS A 234 -10.44 18.71 -12.16
N LEU A 235 -9.45 19.08 -11.35
CA LEU A 235 -8.05 19.04 -11.76
C LEU A 235 -7.59 17.64 -12.19
N PHE A 236 -7.92 16.61 -11.42
CA PHE A 236 -7.57 15.22 -11.77
C PHE A 236 -8.34 14.66 -12.97
N HIS A 237 -9.48 15.26 -13.32
CA HIS A 237 -10.23 14.97 -14.54
C HIS A 237 -9.61 15.67 -15.77
N ASP A 238 -9.25 16.94 -15.63
CA ASP A 238 -8.82 17.79 -16.74
C ASP A 238 -7.33 17.67 -17.07
N MET A 239 -6.47 17.27 -16.11
CA MET A 239 -5.04 17.08 -16.37
C MET A 239 -4.78 15.80 -17.20
N PRO A 240 -4.06 15.89 -18.35
CA PRO A 240 -3.67 14.72 -19.13
C PRO A 240 -2.83 13.73 -18.32
N GLY A 241 -3.29 12.47 -18.28
CA GLY A 241 -2.54 11.37 -17.67
C GLY A 241 -2.89 11.07 -16.20
N TYR A 242 -3.79 11.84 -15.58
CA TYR A 242 -4.37 11.49 -14.28
C TYR A 242 -5.79 10.93 -14.43
N SER A 243 -6.23 10.15 -13.44
CA SER A 243 -7.64 9.76 -13.29
C SER A 243 -7.96 9.37 -11.84
N ILE A 244 -9.21 9.58 -11.42
CA ILE A 244 -9.70 9.05 -10.14
C ILE A 244 -10.23 7.64 -10.40
N ALA A 245 -9.57 6.63 -9.84
CA ALA A 245 -9.98 5.23 -9.95
C ALA A 245 -10.91 4.81 -8.79
N GLU A 246 -10.76 5.41 -7.62
CA GLU A 246 -11.58 5.18 -6.44
C GLU A 246 -11.62 6.43 -5.57
N LYS A 247 -12.75 6.66 -4.89
CA LYS A 247 -12.98 7.76 -3.95
C LYS A 247 -13.80 7.22 -2.78
N GLU A 248 -13.21 7.21 -1.59
CA GLU A 248 -13.86 6.82 -0.34
C GLU A 248 -13.90 8.02 0.60
N LYS A 249 -15.04 8.27 1.26
CA LYS A 249 -15.17 9.31 2.28
C LYS A 249 -15.29 8.64 3.66
N HIS A 250 -14.45 9.05 4.59
CA HIS A 250 -14.52 8.63 5.98
C HIS A 250 -15.03 9.77 6.85
N PHE A 251 -15.86 9.42 7.83
CA PHE A 251 -16.46 10.35 8.78
C PHE A 251 -16.35 9.79 10.21
N GLY A 252 -16.12 10.65 11.20
CA GLY A 252 -16.18 10.32 12.63
C GLY A 252 -15.07 11.00 13.43
N ASN A 253 -14.28 10.21 14.17
CA ASN A 253 -13.17 10.76 14.95
C ASN A 253 -12.01 11.30 14.08
N TYR A 254 -12.00 10.98 12.80
CA TYR A 254 -11.04 11.44 11.80
C TYR A 254 -11.73 11.40 10.45
N ASP A 255 -11.88 12.59 9.85
CA ASP A 255 -12.52 12.77 8.55
C ASP A 255 -11.43 12.89 7.49
N ASP A 256 -11.49 12.07 6.43
CA ASP A 256 -10.72 12.28 5.22
C ASP A 256 -11.43 11.76 3.96
N VAL A 257 -10.97 12.24 2.80
CA VAL A 257 -11.36 11.69 1.50
C VAL A 257 -10.14 10.95 0.95
N ASN A 258 -10.23 9.62 0.89
CA ASN A 258 -9.19 8.78 0.33
C ASN A 258 -9.44 8.60 -1.17
N TYR A 259 -8.39 8.82 -1.95
CA TYR A 259 -8.40 8.65 -3.41
C TYR A 259 -7.40 7.58 -3.82
N ILE A 260 -7.79 6.76 -4.81
CA ILE A 260 -6.83 6.03 -5.64
C ILE A 260 -6.72 6.78 -6.96
N ILE A 261 -5.56 7.39 -7.18
CA ILE A 261 -5.25 8.12 -8.41
C ILE A 261 -4.52 7.19 -9.38
N GLY A 262 -5.06 7.04 -10.59
CA GLY A 262 -4.35 6.50 -11.73
C GLY A 262 -3.37 7.53 -12.26
N VAL A 263 -2.11 7.14 -12.46
CA VAL A 263 -1.08 7.99 -13.06
C VAL A 263 -0.53 7.29 -14.30
N LYS A 264 -0.68 7.92 -15.46
CA LYS A 264 -0.14 7.46 -16.74
C LYS A 264 1.25 8.06 -16.93
N LEU A 265 2.26 7.21 -16.76
CA LEU A 265 3.66 7.60 -16.91
C LEU A 265 4.02 7.76 -18.40
N ASP A 266 4.71 8.85 -18.76
CA ASP A 266 5.39 8.89 -20.06
C ASP A 266 6.63 7.98 -20.01
N LYS A 267 6.53 6.84 -20.71
CA LYS A 267 7.61 5.88 -20.82
C LYS A 267 8.86 6.47 -21.49
N LYS A 268 8.70 7.41 -22.42
CA LYS A 268 9.83 8.04 -23.12
C LYS A 268 10.62 8.94 -22.18
N GLU A 269 9.93 9.78 -21.39
CA GLU A 269 10.61 10.60 -20.36
C GLU A 269 11.31 9.70 -19.35
N LEU A 270 10.65 8.66 -18.84
CA LEU A 270 11.25 7.73 -17.87
C LEU A 270 12.49 6.99 -18.40
N ILE A 271 12.49 6.55 -19.66
CA ILE A 271 13.64 5.87 -20.28
C ILE A 271 14.79 6.85 -20.53
N ASN A 272 14.49 8.07 -20.95
CA ASN A 272 15.50 9.09 -21.24
C ASN A 272 16.12 9.73 -19.98
N LYS A 273 15.48 9.54 -18.81
CA LYS A 273 15.91 10.10 -17.53
C LYS A 273 16.76 9.09 -16.78
N ALA A 274 18.04 9.05 -17.13
CA ALA A 274 19.03 8.22 -16.45
C ALA A 274 18.95 8.41 -14.91
N PRO A 275 19.09 7.32 -14.11
CA PRO A 275 19.11 7.45 -12.66
C PRO A 275 20.27 8.34 -12.20
N ASP A 276 20.05 9.17 -11.17
CA ASP A 276 21.14 9.94 -10.59
C ASP A 276 22.24 9.02 -10.00
N SER A 277 23.47 9.52 -9.90
CA SER A 277 24.62 8.72 -9.45
C SER A 277 24.39 8.07 -8.07
N ARG A 278 23.72 8.76 -7.15
CA ARG A 278 23.37 8.21 -5.83
C ARG A 278 22.36 7.07 -5.95
N VAL A 279 21.42 7.12 -6.89
CA VAL A 279 20.52 5.99 -7.20
C VAL A 279 21.31 4.84 -7.81
N VAL A 280 22.18 5.09 -8.80
CA VAL A 280 23.05 4.07 -9.41
C VAL A 280 23.89 3.37 -8.34
N ASP A 281 24.52 4.11 -7.43
CA ASP A 281 25.32 3.55 -6.34
C ASP A 281 24.48 2.71 -5.36
N VAL A 282 23.27 3.16 -5.02
CA VAL A 282 22.35 2.41 -4.15
C VAL A 282 21.81 1.14 -4.85
N LEU A 283 21.65 1.15 -6.17
CA LEU A 283 21.25 -0.02 -6.95
C LEU A 283 22.41 -1.01 -7.08
N SER A 284 23.61 -0.52 -7.39
CA SER A 284 24.83 -1.32 -7.50
C SER A 284 25.23 -1.97 -6.17
N ALA A 285 25.14 -1.24 -5.06
CA ALA A 285 25.32 -1.78 -3.70
C ALA A 285 24.27 -2.84 -3.29
N ARG A 286 23.22 -3.05 -4.10
CA ARG A 286 22.23 -4.13 -3.95
C ARG A 286 22.40 -5.27 -4.96
N GLY A 287 23.49 -5.25 -5.73
CA GLY A 287 23.81 -6.25 -6.73
C GLY A 287 23.08 -6.08 -8.07
N MET A 288 22.59 -4.87 -8.38
CA MET A 288 22.22 -4.54 -9.76
C MET A 288 23.49 -4.22 -10.55
N ASP A 289 23.53 -4.61 -11.83
CA ASP A 289 24.52 -4.07 -12.75
C ASP A 289 24.32 -2.55 -12.90
N ARG A 290 25.40 -1.80 -13.17
CA ARG A 290 25.31 -0.36 -13.46
C ARG A 290 24.77 -0.07 -14.86
N ASP A 291 24.91 -1.03 -15.77
CA ASP A 291 24.49 -0.90 -17.18
C ASP A 291 23.08 -1.48 -17.44
N THR A 292 22.30 -1.82 -16.39
CA THR A 292 20.93 -2.40 -16.45
C THR A 292 19.87 -1.54 -15.77
#